data_AF-A0A241ZBW0-F1
#
_entry.id   AF-A0A241ZBW0-F1
#
_cell.length_a   1.000
_cell.length_b   1.000
_cell.length_c   1.000
_cell.angle_alpha   90.00
_cell.angle_beta   90.00
_cell.angle_gamma   90.00
#
_symmetry.space_group_name_H-M   'P 1'
#
loop_
_entity.id
_entity.type
_entity.pdbx_description
1 polymer ?
#
loop_
_entity_poly.entity_id
_entity_poly.type
_entity_poly.pdbx_seq_one_letter_code
_entity_poly.pdbx_strand_id
1 'polypeptide(L)'
;MPQVKCSEFENWIGQIKPYKATLIYATDFMGNPSSMFGHTLLRLDPKDQQQLNLVSYAVNYAATVAGNDNWSYAWKGLTGQYPGEYSLMPYYRKVKEYGDFESRDLWEYELNLSPEETRFLVSHIWEMQHVSFPYYFVSDNCAYRLLGLVDLVKPESHLQEKFNYASIPMETIKAMQQQGLTKAPVYRPALETQLLAQAHQHGASLAKVAHQLAMKPIKESSETLKSFSPSDQAKILEMAYDDLYLQFIGRKVEESFAQPQLRQLLALRSQIDLDKQRQEPKRPSTEPTQGHNARNVSLKLGEVQGDKFIEIGHRQAYHDLIDPQGGYRAGTQLLFLNGNAQWRDDHLKLERLDLLEVNSYNPIQPFKTPLTWGFNLGWRQEAVHDGVYSDEKQHGVASFNAQVGYSLADYERKHICYGQVQTYVQAGSNLDKGWRVGVGPTLGCMNQWLEKFNTVVQVELPYWEDQNQWNLRLNTQWQYAINSNNAIRFNWDYEKQNHLDWMKSSLGYVWFF
;
A
#
# COMPACT_ATOMS: atom_id res chain seq x y z
N MET A 1 -4.59 10.38 53.41
CA MET A 1 -3.72 11.21 52.56
C MET A 1 -4.56 12.32 51.95
N PRO A 2 -4.03 13.54 51.74
CA PRO A 2 -4.78 14.63 51.11
C PRO A 2 -5.11 14.27 49.65
N GLN A 3 -6.29 14.70 49.19
CA GLN A 3 -6.76 14.45 47.83
C GLN A 3 -6.01 15.38 46.87
N VAL A 4 -5.12 14.82 46.05
CA VAL A 4 -4.39 15.58 45.03
C VAL A 4 -5.37 15.95 43.91
N LYS A 5 -5.46 17.24 43.56
CA LYS A 5 -6.26 17.72 42.43
C LYS A 5 -5.34 18.04 41.25
N CYS A 6 -5.46 17.27 40.17
CA CYS A 6 -4.74 17.49 38.91
C CYS A 6 -5.63 18.27 37.94
N SER A 7 -5.75 19.60 38.12
CA SER A 7 -6.68 20.42 37.34
C SER A 7 -6.41 20.41 35.83
N GLU A 8 -5.14 20.32 35.42
CA GLU A 8 -4.78 20.24 33.99
C GLU A 8 -5.26 18.93 33.37
N PHE A 9 -5.02 17.81 34.05
CA PHE A 9 -5.50 16.50 33.61
C PHE A 9 -7.03 16.45 33.56
N GLU A 10 -7.72 16.93 34.59
CA GLU A 10 -9.19 16.93 34.64
C GLU A 10 -9.80 17.78 33.50
N ASN A 11 -9.19 18.92 33.19
CA ASN A 11 -9.60 19.74 32.05
C ASN A 11 -9.36 19.03 30.71
N TRP A 12 -8.18 18.41 30.56
CA TRP A 12 -7.79 17.72 29.32
C TRP A 12 -8.67 16.50 29.05
N ILE A 13 -8.84 15.61 30.03
CA ILE A 13 -9.69 14.42 29.90
C ILE A 13 -11.17 14.80 29.73
N GLY A 14 -11.59 15.92 30.33
CA GLY A 14 -12.93 16.49 30.21
C GLY A 14 -13.26 17.07 28.83
N GLN A 15 -12.25 17.46 28.04
CA GLN A 15 -12.42 17.86 26.64
C GLN A 15 -12.59 16.65 25.71
N ILE A 16 -11.77 15.60 25.93
CA ILE A 16 -11.78 14.39 25.12
C ILE A 16 -13.04 13.54 25.37
N LYS A 17 -13.48 13.48 26.63
CA LYS A 17 -14.62 12.67 27.10
C LYS A 17 -14.57 11.22 26.57
N PRO A 18 -13.46 10.49 26.79
CA PRO A 18 -13.24 9.20 26.16
C PRO A 18 -14.26 8.17 26.66
N TYR A 19 -15.12 7.67 25.76
CA TYR A 19 -16.14 6.68 26.08
C TYR A 19 -15.93 5.37 25.30
N LYS A 20 -15.49 5.48 24.06
CA LYS A 20 -15.07 4.35 23.21
C LYS A 20 -13.75 4.66 22.51
N ALA A 21 -13.05 3.61 22.13
CA ALA A 21 -11.87 3.72 21.29
C ALA A 21 -12.06 2.89 20.02
N THR A 22 -11.70 3.46 18.87
CA THR A 22 -11.84 2.83 17.56
C THR A 22 -10.49 2.84 16.86
N LEU A 23 -9.97 1.65 16.54
CA LEU A 23 -8.72 1.50 15.80
C LEU A 23 -9.00 1.75 14.32
N ILE A 24 -8.34 2.75 13.74
CA ILE A 24 -8.50 3.12 12.33
C ILE A 24 -7.28 2.61 11.58
N TYR A 25 -7.52 1.81 10.55
CA TYR A 25 -6.52 1.37 9.60
C TYR A 25 -6.65 2.15 8.30
N ALA A 26 -5.59 2.86 7.93
CA ALA A 26 -5.42 3.40 6.59
C ALA A 26 -4.63 2.38 5.75
N THR A 27 -5.21 1.93 4.64
CA THR A 27 -4.58 0.95 3.71
C THR A 27 -3.24 1.43 3.20
N ASP A 28 -2.34 0.58 2.73
CA ASP A 28 -1.04 0.98 2.16
C ASP A 28 -1.15 2.08 1.08
N PHE A 29 -0.18 3.01 1.06
CA PHE A 29 -0.06 4.05 0.04
C PHE A 29 1.36 4.14 -0.51
N MET A 30 1.55 3.53 -1.67
CA MET A 30 2.81 3.53 -2.42
C MET A 30 3.10 4.85 -3.16
N GLY A 31 2.50 5.97 -2.77
CA GLY A 31 2.85 7.30 -3.30
C GLY A 31 3.81 8.08 -2.40
N ASN A 32 4.01 7.62 -1.16
CA ASN A 32 4.86 8.26 -0.17
C ASN A 32 5.58 7.19 0.67
N PRO A 33 6.93 7.15 0.70
CA PRO A 33 7.71 6.18 1.46
C PRO A 33 7.29 6.00 2.93
N SER A 34 6.86 7.09 3.57
CA SER A 34 6.40 7.09 4.96
C SER A 34 5.06 6.36 5.19
N SER A 35 4.26 6.18 4.13
CA SER A 35 2.89 5.64 4.17
C SER A 35 2.74 4.28 3.48
N MET A 36 3.82 3.76 2.90
CA MET A 36 3.84 2.48 2.16
C MET A 36 3.48 1.27 3.02
N PHE A 37 3.77 1.35 4.31
CA PHE A 37 3.64 0.23 5.25
C PHE A 37 2.22 0.08 5.84
N GLY A 38 1.29 0.94 5.44
CA GLY A 38 0.01 1.10 6.13
C GLY A 38 0.18 1.91 7.42
N HIS A 39 -0.92 2.41 7.98
CA HIS A 39 -0.87 3.15 9.23
C HIS A 39 -2.08 2.85 10.11
N THR A 40 -1.86 2.74 11.42
CA THR A 40 -2.91 2.61 12.42
C THR A 40 -2.89 3.78 13.39
N LEU A 41 -4.07 4.27 13.74
CA LEU A 41 -4.28 5.32 14.74
C LEU A 41 -5.53 5.00 15.56
N LEU A 42 -5.63 5.55 16.76
CA LEU A 42 -6.77 5.31 17.65
C LEU A 42 -7.68 6.55 17.69
N ARG A 43 -8.93 6.43 17.28
CA ARG A 43 -9.94 7.47 17.47
C ARG A 43 -10.62 7.28 18.83
N LEU A 44 -10.81 8.38 19.55
CA LEU A 44 -11.45 8.42 20.86
C LEU A 44 -12.82 9.07 20.72
N ASP A 45 -13.87 8.28 20.89
CA ASP A 45 -15.25 8.67 20.64
C ASP A 45 -15.97 9.01 21.96
N PRO A 46 -16.65 10.17 22.05
CA PRO A 46 -17.46 10.51 23.22
C PRO A 46 -18.82 9.80 23.21
N LYS A 47 -19.48 9.77 24.37
CA LYS A 47 -20.80 9.16 24.52
C LYS A 47 -21.85 9.91 23.68
N ASP A 48 -22.71 9.17 22.99
CA ASP A 48 -23.90 9.66 22.26
C ASP A 48 -23.64 10.67 21.10
N GLN A 49 -22.49 10.59 20.42
CA GLN A 49 -22.14 11.49 19.30
C GLN A 49 -21.77 10.79 17.98
N GLN A 50 -22.51 9.76 17.55
CA GLN A 50 -22.24 9.04 16.29
C GLN A 50 -22.21 9.93 15.03
N GLN A 51 -22.91 11.07 15.03
CA GLN A 51 -22.98 12.00 13.90
C GLN A 51 -21.81 13.02 13.86
N LEU A 52 -20.95 13.06 14.88
CA LEU A 52 -19.85 14.03 15.02
C LEU A 52 -18.46 13.36 15.10
N ASN A 53 -18.30 12.15 14.54
CA ASN A 53 -17.02 11.42 14.55
C ASN A 53 -15.82 12.27 14.09
N LEU A 54 -16.03 13.26 13.22
CA LEU A 54 -14.97 14.19 12.76
C LEU A 54 -14.43 15.14 13.85
N VAL A 55 -15.22 15.43 14.89
CA VAL A 55 -14.83 16.29 16.02
C VAL A 55 -14.14 15.49 17.14
N SER A 56 -14.12 14.16 17.03
CA SER A 56 -13.43 13.26 17.96
C SER A 56 -11.92 13.44 17.90
N TYR A 57 -11.21 13.00 18.94
CA TYR A 57 -9.74 13.07 18.96
C TYR A 57 -9.13 11.79 18.41
N ALA A 58 -7.97 11.94 17.77
CA ALA A 58 -7.14 10.86 17.25
C ALA A 58 -5.80 10.84 17.98
N VAL A 59 -5.44 9.66 18.47
CA VAL A 59 -4.13 9.33 19.03
C VAL A 59 -3.32 8.72 17.91
N ASN A 60 -2.20 9.36 17.61
CA ASN A 60 -1.29 8.95 16.56
C ASN A 60 0.11 8.77 17.16
N TYR A 61 0.73 7.63 16.91
CA TYR A 61 2.15 7.43 17.20
C TYR A 61 2.94 7.48 15.90
N ALA A 62 3.90 8.40 15.80
CA ALA A 62 4.65 8.59 14.56
C ALA A 62 6.07 9.10 14.85
N ALA A 63 6.96 8.90 13.88
CA ALA A 63 8.28 9.50 13.87
C ALA A 63 8.20 11.02 13.68
N THR A 64 8.91 11.78 14.52
CA THR A 64 9.11 13.22 14.36
C THR A 64 10.26 13.45 13.38
N VAL A 65 9.94 13.96 12.17
CA VAL A 65 10.90 14.18 11.08
C VAL A 65 11.25 15.66 11.00
N ALA A 66 12.54 16.01 11.11
CA ALA A 66 13.01 17.34 10.77
C ALA A 66 12.99 17.50 9.24
N GLY A 67 12.30 18.52 8.72
CA GLY A 67 11.82 18.61 7.33
C GLY A 67 12.86 18.75 6.20
N ASN A 68 13.89 17.91 6.14
CA ASN A 68 14.87 17.91 5.04
C ASN A 68 15.56 16.55 4.77
N ASP A 69 14.97 15.42 5.17
CA ASP A 69 15.57 14.10 4.99
C ASP A 69 15.09 13.44 3.67
N ASN A 70 15.87 13.52 2.60
CA ASN A 70 15.55 12.86 1.31
C ASN A 70 15.85 11.35 1.34
N TRP A 71 17.13 10.96 1.39
CA TRP A 71 17.56 9.55 1.40
C TRP A 71 17.86 9.02 2.81
N SER A 72 18.23 9.91 3.72
CA SER A 72 18.42 9.61 5.16
C SER A 72 17.14 9.10 5.80
N TYR A 73 15.97 9.40 5.24
CA TYR A 73 14.67 8.98 5.76
C TYR A 73 14.50 7.46 5.85
N ALA A 74 14.73 6.76 4.74
CA ALA A 74 14.61 5.31 4.70
C ALA A 74 15.63 4.65 5.65
N TRP A 75 16.88 5.12 5.64
CA TRP A 75 17.94 4.58 6.50
C TRP A 75 17.68 4.80 7.98
N LYS A 76 17.30 6.02 8.39
CA LYS A 76 16.98 6.35 9.78
C LYS A 76 15.76 5.57 10.28
N GLY A 77 14.76 5.38 9.43
CA GLY A 77 13.57 4.58 9.74
C GLY A 77 13.85 3.08 9.88
N LEU A 78 14.79 2.53 9.10
CA LEU A 78 15.24 1.15 9.25
C LEU A 78 16.13 0.95 10.49
N THR A 79 16.89 1.97 10.88
CA THR A 79 17.87 1.90 11.98
C THR A 79 17.37 2.45 13.32
N GLY A 80 16.14 2.97 13.40
CA GLY A 80 15.53 3.42 14.65
C GLY A 80 15.92 4.83 15.09
N GLN A 81 16.51 5.63 14.19
CA GLN A 81 17.10 6.93 14.53
C GLN A 81 16.07 8.07 14.63
N TYR A 82 14.79 7.79 14.39
CA TYR A 82 13.73 8.77 14.57
C TYR A 82 13.14 8.70 15.99
N PRO A 83 12.94 9.83 16.68
CA PRO A 83 12.14 9.85 17.89
C PRO A 83 10.67 9.65 17.52
N GLY A 84 10.06 8.61 18.08
CA GLY A 84 8.64 8.30 17.99
C GLY A 84 7.89 8.83 19.21
N GLU A 85 6.79 9.52 18.97
CA GLU A 85 6.01 10.20 20.02
C GLU A 85 4.51 9.99 19.81
N TYR A 86 3.76 9.96 20.92
CA TYR A 86 2.30 10.03 20.88
C TYR A 86 1.86 11.47 20.67
N SER A 87 0.91 11.65 19.77
CA SER A 87 0.30 12.95 19.46
C SER A 87 -1.22 12.82 19.50
N LEU A 88 -1.87 13.79 20.13
CA LEU A 88 -3.32 13.91 20.15
C LEU A 88 -3.75 15.06 19.24
N MET A 89 -4.63 14.78 18.28
CA MET A 89 -5.12 15.78 17.35
C MET A 89 -6.58 15.53 16.95
N PRO A 90 -7.32 16.53 16.47
CA PRO A 90 -8.68 16.31 15.96
C PRO A 90 -8.70 15.30 14.80
N TYR A 91 -9.62 14.33 14.84
CA TYR A 91 -9.71 13.23 13.88
C TYR A 91 -9.96 13.71 12.45
N TYR A 92 -10.74 14.78 12.24
CA TYR A 92 -10.93 15.33 10.90
C TYR A 92 -9.63 15.69 10.19
N ARG A 93 -8.56 16.05 10.93
CA ARG A 93 -7.25 16.34 10.33
C ARG A 93 -6.62 15.09 9.75
N LYS A 94 -6.74 13.95 10.43
CA LYS A 94 -6.19 12.66 9.97
C LYS A 94 -7.03 12.01 8.89
N VAL A 95 -8.35 12.19 8.93
CA VAL A 95 -9.22 11.84 7.80
C VAL A 95 -8.83 12.66 6.57
N LYS A 96 -8.61 13.97 6.74
CA LYS A 96 -8.16 14.84 5.64
C LYS A 96 -6.77 14.45 5.13
N GLU A 97 -5.87 13.99 6.00
CA GLU A 97 -4.55 13.52 5.60
C GLU A 97 -4.61 12.17 4.88
N TYR A 98 -5.25 11.15 5.45
CA TYR A 98 -5.21 9.80 4.89
C TYR A 98 -6.31 9.53 3.86
N GLY A 99 -7.56 9.88 4.19
CA GLY A 99 -8.70 9.66 3.29
C GLY A 99 -8.74 10.63 2.12
N ASP A 100 -8.44 11.91 2.39
CA ASP A 100 -8.66 12.97 1.41
C ASP A 100 -7.38 13.35 0.65
N PHE A 101 -6.23 13.46 1.34
CA PHE A 101 -4.95 13.85 0.73
C PHE A 101 -4.17 12.66 0.17
N GLU A 102 -4.08 11.55 0.90
CA GLU A 102 -3.42 10.33 0.42
C GLU A 102 -4.35 9.39 -0.37
N SER A 103 -5.65 9.70 -0.46
CA SER A 103 -6.64 8.88 -1.17
C SER A 103 -6.66 7.41 -0.71
N ARG A 104 -6.66 7.20 0.62
CA ARG A 104 -6.64 5.88 1.25
C ARG A 104 -8.00 5.53 1.82
N ASP A 105 -8.48 4.34 1.48
CA ASP A 105 -9.67 3.80 2.14
C ASP A 105 -9.36 3.54 3.61
N LEU A 106 -10.35 3.77 4.46
CA LEU A 106 -10.22 3.57 5.91
C LEU A 106 -11.11 2.41 6.37
N TRP A 107 -10.56 1.63 7.29
CA TRP A 107 -11.27 0.57 7.99
C TRP A 107 -11.27 0.88 9.48
N GLU A 108 -12.45 0.97 10.08
CA GLU A 108 -12.62 1.35 11.48
C GLU A 108 -13.05 0.12 12.30
N TYR A 109 -12.26 -0.22 13.31
CA TYR A 109 -12.45 -1.38 14.19
C TYR A 109 -12.70 -0.88 15.63
N GLU A 110 -13.97 -0.79 16.05
CA GLU A 110 -14.31 -0.38 17.42
C GLU A 110 -13.73 -1.41 18.41
N LEU A 111 -12.92 -0.97 19.37
CA LEU A 111 -12.35 -1.84 20.38
C LEU A 111 -13.43 -2.26 21.39
N ASN A 112 -13.36 -3.52 21.83
CA ASN A 112 -14.26 -4.08 22.83
C ASN A 112 -13.78 -3.74 24.24
N LEU A 113 -13.77 -2.43 24.56
CA LEU A 113 -13.36 -1.89 25.85
C LEU A 113 -14.56 -1.34 26.62
N SER A 114 -14.50 -1.41 27.95
CA SER A 114 -15.42 -0.68 28.82
C SER A 114 -15.10 0.83 28.81
N PRO A 115 -16.04 1.69 29.22
CA PRO A 115 -15.77 3.12 29.40
C PRO A 115 -14.63 3.39 30.39
N GLU A 116 -14.51 2.58 31.44
CA GLU A 116 -13.45 2.67 32.45
C GLU A 116 -12.09 2.30 31.86
N GLU A 117 -12.02 1.18 31.12
CA GLU A 117 -10.82 0.75 30.40
C GLU A 117 -10.40 1.82 29.38
N THR A 118 -11.35 2.35 28.60
CA THR A 118 -11.08 3.41 27.63
C THR A 118 -10.54 4.67 28.32
N ARG A 119 -11.14 5.08 29.44
CA ARG A 119 -10.65 6.23 30.21
C ARG A 119 -9.25 5.97 30.77
N PHE A 120 -8.96 4.76 31.25
CA PHE A 120 -7.63 4.41 31.75
C PHE A 120 -6.56 4.47 30.65
N LEU A 121 -6.84 3.88 29.48
CA LEU A 121 -5.97 3.96 28.29
C LEU A 121 -5.64 5.42 27.94
N VAL A 122 -6.65 6.29 27.88
CA VAL A 122 -6.46 7.70 27.53
C VAL A 122 -5.73 8.47 28.64
N SER A 123 -5.92 8.08 29.90
CA SER A 123 -5.17 8.65 31.01
C SER A 123 -3.69 8.32 30.91
N HIS A 124 -3.34 7.12 30.47
CA HIS A 124 -1.94 6.77 30.22
C HIS A 124 -1.34 7.58 29.07
N ILE A 125 -2.10 7.86 28.00
CA ILE A 125 -1.61 8.71 26.90
C ILE A 125 -1.21 10.11 27.39
N TRP A 126 -1.90 10.66 28.40
CA TRP A 126 -1.50 11.92 29.04
C TRP A 126 -0.09 11.84 29.65
N GLU A 127 0.22 10.74 30.34
CA GLU A 127 1.55 10.50 30.92
C GLU A 127 2.63 10.39 29.84
N MET A 128 2.27 9.91 28.64
CA MET A 128 3.19 9.66 27.53
C MET A 128 3.48 10.88 26.65
N GLN A 129 2.84 12.04 26.85
CA GLN A 129 2.96 13.21 25.95
C GLN A 129 4.38 13.78 25.81
N HIS A 130 5.27 13.50 26.77
CA HIS A 130 6.65 13.99 26.78
C HIS A 130 7.68 12.86 26.79
N VAL A 131 7.25 11.65 26.42
CA VAL A 131 8.11 10.48 26.33
C VAL A 131 8.32 10.14 24.86
N SER A 132 9.58 9.99 24.46
CA SER A 132 9.96 9.54 23.13
C SER A 132 10.64 8.19 23.18
N PHE A 133 10.44 7.39 22.14
CA PHE A 133 11.13 6.11 21.94
C PHE A 133 11.78 6.07 20.56
N PRO A 134 12.79 5.22 20.33
CA PRO A 134 13.27 4.93 18.99
C PRO A 134 12.13 4.39 18.10
N TYR A 135 11.98 4.94 16.90
CA TYR A 135 10.95 4.53 15.93
C TYR A 135 11.56 3.70 14.80
N TYR A 136 11.14 2.44 14.69
CA TYR A 136 11.56 1.52 13.63
C TYR A 136 10.38 1.25 12.68
N PHE A 137 10.58 1.33 11.36
CA PHE A 137 9.49 1.12 10.40
C PHE A 137 8.88 -0.29 10.48
N VAL A 138 9.71 -1.29 10.75
CA VAL A 138 9.29 -2.70 10.69
C VAL A 138 8.78 -3.21 12.04
N SER A 139 9.47 -2.93 13.13
CA SER A 139 9.21 -3.54 14.45
C SER A 139 8.50 -2.60 15.40
N ASP A 140 9.17 -1.54 15.86
CA ASP A 140 8.72 -0.62 16.90
C ASP A 140 8.04 0.63 16.28
N ASN A 141 6.91 0.39 15.60
CA ASN A 141 6.15 1.40 14.86
C ASN A 141 4.80 1.74 15.52
N CYS A 142 3.96 2.51 14.82
CA CYS A 142 2.62 2.88 15.27
C CYS A 142 1.76 1.69 15.70
N ALA A 143 1.80 0.58 14.96
CA ALA A 143 0.99 -0.59 15.25
C ALA A 143 1.43 -1.27 16.55
N TYR A 144 2.75 -1.44 16.74
CA TYR A 144 3.31 -2.04 17.95
C TYR A 144 2.96 -1.25 19.22
N ARG A 145 3.05 0.07 19.14
CA ARG A 145 2.77 0.95 20.28
C ARG A 145 1.29 1.05 20.62
N LEU A 146 0.40 0.84 19.65
CA LEU A 146 -1.03 0.69 19.91
C LEU A 146 -1.37 -0.65 20.55
N LEU A 147 -0.65 -1.74 20.22
CA LEU A 147 -0.81 -3.01 20.93
C LEU A 147 -0.51 -2.87 22.42
N GLY A 148 0.56 -2.15 22.78
CA GLY A 148 0.91 -1.90 24.18
C GLY A 148 -0.16 -1.11 24.94
N LEU A 149 -0.83 -0.16 24.28
CA LEU A 149 -1.97 0.53 24.89
C LEU A 149 -3.16 -0.39 25.14
N VAL A 150 -3.34 -1.43 24.32
CA VAL A 150 -4.40 -2.43 24.53
C VAL A 150 -4.00 -3.43 25.60
N ASP A 151 -2.77 -3.94 25.59
CA ASP A 151 -2.24 -4.80 26.66
C ASP A 151 -2.29 -4.11 28.03
N LEU A 152 -2.15 -2.79 28.09
CA LEU A 152 -2.31 -2.02 29.33
C LEU A 152 -3.70 -2.18 29.97
N VAL A 153 -4.75 -2.24 29.16
CA VAL A 153 -6.15 -2.37 29.63
C VAL A 153 -6.69 -3.80 29.56
N LYS A 154 -6.05 -4.66 28.79
CA LYS A 154 -6.35 -6.09 28.57
C LYS A 154 -5.07 -6.91 28.71
N PRO A 155 -4.45 -6.96 29.90
CA PRO A 155 -3.14 -7.58 30.10
C PRO A 155 -3.11 -9.07 29.75
N GLU A 156 -4.25 -9.75 29.83
CA GLU A 156 -4.42 -11.15 29.43
C GLU A 156 -4.27 -11.41 27.92
N SER A 157 -4.26 -10.35 27.09
CA SER A 157 -4.22 -10.50 25.63
C SER A 157 -2.83 -10.74 25.05
N HIS A 158 -1.77 -10.38 25.79
CA HIS A 158 -0.36 -10.57 25.44
C HIS A 158 -0.06 -10.26 23.96
N LEU A 159 -0.58 -9.15 23.44
CA LEU A 159 -0.52 -8.82 22.03
C LEU A 159 0.90 -8.47 21.60
N GLN A 160 1.60 -7.59 22.32
CA GLN A 160 2.96 -7.15 21.94
C GLN A 160 3.96 -8.31 21.86
N GLU A 161 3.82 -9.30 22.74
CA GLU A 161 4.69 -10.49 22.76
C GLU A 161 4.63 -11.30 21.45
N LYS A 162 3.57 -11.13 20.65
CA LYS A 162 3.40 -11.80 19.34
C LYS A 162 4.16 -11.09 18.20
N PHE A 163 4.62 -9.86 18.40
CA PHE A 163 5.17 -8.98 17.35
C PHE A 163 6.61 -8.52 17.62
N ASN A 164 7.48 -9.40 18.12
CA ASN A 164 8.86 -9.05 18.48
C ASN A 164 9.79 -8.73 17.30
N TYR A 165 9.44 -9.15 16.09
CA TYR A 165 10.30 -9.01 14.90
C TYR A 165 9.76 -7.99 13.89
N ALA A 166 8.45 -8.00 13.66
CA ALA A 166 7.78 -7.11 12.72
C ALA A 166 6.34 -6.88 13.17
N SER A 167 5.91 -5.62 13.19
CA SER A 167 4.59 -5.16 13.61
C SER A 167 3.87 -4.57 12.42
N ILE A 168 3.32 -5.45 11.59
CA ILE A 168 2.63 -5.03 10.37
C ILE A 168 1.20 -4.62 10.78
N PRO A 169 0.74 -3.40 10.45
CA PRO A 169 -0.53 -2.89 10.99
C PRO A 169 -1.74 -3.80 10.74
N MET A 170 -1.81 -4.47 9.60
CA MET A 170 -2.90 -5.40 9.32
C MET A 170 -2.83 -6.67 10.18
N GLU A 171 -1.63 -7.18 10.46
CA GLU A 171 -1.42 -8.38 11.30
C GLU A 171 -1.74 -8.09 12.77
N THR A 172 -1.45 -6.88 13.26
CA THR A 172 -1.82 -6.49 14.62
C THR A 172 -3.34 -6.44 14.79
N ILE A 173 -4.08 -5.92 13.81
CA ILE A 173 -5.55 -5.91 13.83
C ILE A 173 -6.11 -7.33 13.76
N LYS A 174 -5.56 -8.20 12.90
CA LYS A 174 -5.94 -9.63 12.84
C LYS A 174 -5.79 -10.30 14.20
N ALA A 175 -4.67 -10.08 14.89
CA ALA A 175 -4.44 -10.65 16.22
C ALA A 175 -5.44 -10.14 17.27
N MET A 176 -5.88 -8.87 17.19
CA MET A 176 -6.92 -8.32 18.06
C MET A 176 -8.30 -8.91 17.75
N GLN A 177 -8.65 -9.06 16.45
CA GLN A 177 -9.89 -9.68 16.01
C GLN A 177 -9.99 -11.15 16.47
N GLN A 178 -8.91 -11.92 16.34
CA GLN A 178 -8.86 -13.33 16.77
C GLN A 178 -9.12 -13.50 18.27
N GLN A 179 -8.82 -12.48 19.09
CA GLN A 179 -9.07 -12.48 20.52
C GLN A 179 -10.42 -11.82 20.91
N GLY A 180 -11.25 -11.43 19.94
CA GLY A 180 -12.53 -10.77 20.21
C GLY A 180 -12.39 -9.35 20.80
N LEU A 181 -11.25 -8.70 20.59
CA LEU A 181 -10.96 -7.35 21.10
C LEU A 181 -11.50 -6.24 20.21
N THR A 182 -12.06 -6.57 19.06
CA THR A 182 -12.64 -5.61 18.11
C THR A 182 -14.03 -6.06 17.66
N LYS A 183 -14.89 -5.09 17.36
CA LYS A 183 -16.19 -5.32 16.71
C LYS A 183 -16.03 -5.44 15.19
N ALA A 184 -17.16 -5.66 14.51
CA ALA A 184 -17.20 -5.69 13.06
C ALA A 184 -16.69 -4.36 12.46
N PRO A 185 -15.90 -4.44 11.38
CA PRO A 185 -15.33 -3.27 10.72
C PRO A 185 -16.39 -2.35 10.08
N VAL A 186 -16.12 -1.05 10.09
CA VAL A 186 -16.81 -0.06 9.25
C VAL A 186 -15.87 0.39 8.13
N TYR A 187 -16.32 0.26 6.88
CA TYR A 187 -15.58 0.71 5.70
C TYR A 187 -15.93 2.15 5.37
N ARG A 188 -14.90 2.97 5.15
CA ARG A 188 -15.04 4.35 4.71
C ARG A 188 -14.21 4.58 3.44
N PRO A 189 -14.87 4.72 2.27
CA PRO A 189 -14.17 4.91 1.01
C PRO A 189 -13.50 6.29 0.95
N ALA A 190 -12.30 6.35 0.38
CA ALA A 190 -11.62 7.59 0.05
C ALA A 190 -12.46 8.43 -0.93
N LEU A 191 -12.25 9.75 -0.93
CA LEU A 191 -12.91 10.64 -1.90
C LEU A 191 -12.55 10.27 -3.35
N GLU A 192 -11.32 9.85 -3.59
CA GLU A 192 -10.90 9.33 -4.89
C GLU A 192 -11.65 8.05 -5.27
N THR A 193 -11.85 7.11 -4.32
CA THR A 193 -12.64 5.90 -4.54
C THR A 193 -14.08 6.26 -4.93
N GLN A 194 -14.68 7.27 -4.29
CA GLN A 194 -16.01 7.76 -4.61
C GLN A 194 -16.07 8.42 -6.00
N LEU A 195 -15.09 9.25 -6.37
CA LEU A 195 -15.02 9.90 -7.68
C LEU A 195 -14.84 8.89 -8.81
N LEU A 196 -13.97 7.89 -8.63
CA LEU A 196 -13.76 6.84 -9.62
C LEU A 196 -15.00 5.95 -9.76
N ALA A 197 -15.74 5.73 -8.66
CA ALA A 197 -17.03 5.05 -8.72
C ALA A 197 -18.05 5.81 -9.56
N GLN A 198 -18.09 7.14 -9.46
CA GLN A 198 -18.92 7.96 -10.34
C GLN A 198 -18.50 7.85 -11.80
N ALA A 199 -17.20 7.90 -12.10
CA ALA A 199 -16.72 7.75 -13.48
C ALA A 199 -17.09 6.40 -14.10
N HIS A 200 -17.20 5.35 -13.29
CA HIS A 200 -17.70 4.06 -13.76
C HIS A 200 -19.22 4.02 -13.91
N GLN A 201 -19.96 4.59 -12.96
CA GLN A 201 -21.41 4.70 -13.03
C GLN A 201 -21.88 5.52 -14.24
N HIS A 202 -21.10 6.54 -14.64
CA HIS A 202 -21.52 7.54 -15.61
C HIS A 202 -20.71 7.54 -16.92
N GLY A 203 -19.58 6.83 -16.95
CA GLY A 203 -18.73 6.66 -18.13
C GLY A 203 -17.58 7.68 -18.23
N ALA A 204 -16.46 7.21 -18.81
CA ALA A 204 -15.23 7.99 -18.94
C ALA A 204 -15.39 9.27 -19.78
N SER A 205 -16.32 9.29 -20.73
CA SER A 205 -16.60 10.48 -21.55
C SER A 205 -17.12 11.64 -20.71
N LEU A 206 -18.08 11.39 -19.81
CA LEU A 206 -18.60 12.42 -18.90
C LEU A 206 -17.56 12.81 -17.85
N ALA A 207 -16.79 11.84 -17.35
CA ALA A 207 -15.70 12.11 -16.41
C ALA A 207 -14.63 13.04 -17.01
N LYS A 208 -14.28 12.86 -18.30
CA LYS A 208 -13.33 13.75 -19.00
C LYS A 208 -13.86 15.18 -19.13
N VAL A 209 -15.15 15.34 -19.39
CA VAL A 209 -15.82 16.66 -19.42
C VAL A 209 -15.83 17.26 -18.02
N ALA A 210 -16.13 16.48 -16.98
CA ALA A 210 -16.11 16.91 -15.60
C ALA A 210 -14.71 17.41 -15.17
N HIS A 211 -13.66 16.67 -15.51
CA HIS A 211 -12.27 17.07 -15.25
C HIS A 211 -11.92 18.41 -15.91
N GLN A 212 -12.35 18.62 -17.15
CA GLN A 212 -12.17 19.90 -17.84
C GLN A 212 -12.97 21.02 -17.18
N LEU A 213 -14.22 20.74 -16.80
CA LEU A 213 -15.13 21.72 -16.18
C LEU A 213 -14.63 22.17 -14.80
N ALA A 214 -14.01 21.26 -14.03
CA ALA A 214 -13.45 21.53 -12.71
C ALA A 214 -12.47 22.72 -12.73
N MET A 215 -11.73 22.89 -13.84
CA MET A 215 -10.69 23.91 -13.98
C MET A 215 -11.08 25.09 -14.89
N LYS A 216 -12.28 25.09 -15.49
CA LYS A 216 -12.71 26.12 -16.44
C LYS A 216 -13.37 27.33 -15.76
N PRO A 217 -13.16 28.56 -16.29
CA PRO A 217 -13.93 29.72 -15.88
C PRO A 217 -15.45 29.56 -16.08
N ILE A 218 -16.20 30.33 -15.31
CA ILE A 218 -17.67 30.19 -15.16
C ILE A 218 -18.44 30.34 -16.47
N LYS A 219 -18.10 31.34 -17.30
CA LYS A 219 -18.83 31.63 -18.55
C LYS A 219 -18.74 30.46 -19.54
N GLU A 220 -17.57 29.85 -19.64
CA GLU A 220 -17.30 28.72 -20.53
C GLU A 220 -17.93 27.41 -20.03
N SER A 221 -18.12 27.31 -18.70
CA SER A 221 -18.73 26.15 -18.05
C SER A 221 -20.20 26.00 -18.44
N SER A 222 -20.97 27.10 -18.40
CA SER A 222 -22.38 27.09 -18.78
C SER A 222 -22.59 26.79 -20.27
N GLU A 223 -21.69 27.20 -21.15
CA GLU A 223 -21.76 26.87 -22.58
C GLU A 223 -21.48 25.40 -22.84
N THR A 224 -20.46 24.85 -22.18
CA THR A 224 -20.10 23.42 -22.28
C THR A 224 -21.27 22.53 -21.82
N LEU A 225 -22.01 22.92 -20.77
CA LEU A 225 -23.11 22.12 -20.23
C LEU A 225 -24.36 22.09 -21.13
N LYS A 226 -24.60 23.10 -21.96
CA LYS A 226 -25.80 23.19 -22.82
C LYS A 226 -25.91 22.07 -23.85
N SER A 227 -24.81 21.41 -24.21
CA SER A 227 -24.81 20.27 -25.13
C SER A 227 -25.21 18.94 -24.47
N PHE A 228 -25.41 18.92 -23.15
CA PHE A 228 -25.74 17.73 -22.38
C PHE A 228 -27.17 17.76 -21.84
N SER A 229 -27.76 16.58 -21.63
CA SER A 229 -29.07 16.43 -20.97
C SER A 229 -29.02 16.92 -19.51
N PRO A 230 -30.14 17.32 -18.88
CA PRO A 230 -30.14 17.72 -17.47
C PRO A 230 -29.57 16.66 -16.52
N SER A 231 -29.82 15.38 -16.80
CA SER A 231 -29.23 14.25 -16.08
C SER A 231 -27.71 14.22 -16.21
N ASP A 232 -27.17 14.39 -17.42
CA ASP A 232 -25.72 14.34 -17.63
C ASP A 232 -25.02 15.60 -17.13
N GLN A 233 -25.67 16.77 -17.18
CA GLN A 233 -25.19 17.97 -16.53
C GLN A 233 -25.04 17.74 -15.02
N ALA A 234 -26.03 17.13 -14.36
CA ALA A 234 -25.94 16.80 -12.94
C ALA A 234 -24.76 15.87 -12.63
N LYS A 235 -24.58 14.79 -13.41
CA LYS A 235 -23.44 13.85 -13.26
C LYS A 235 -22.09 14.55 -13.45
N ILE A 236 -21.97 15.38 -14.48
CA ILE A 236 -20.75 16.14 -14.78
C ILE A 236 -20.42 17.09 -13.63
N LEU A 237 -21.41 17.85 -13.13
CA LEU A 237 -21.22 18.83 -12.06
C LEU A 237 -20.84 18.17 -10.73
N GLU A 238 -21.47 17.03 -10.38
CA GLU A 238 -21.13 16.27 -9.18
C GLU A 238 -19.67 15.74 -9.25
N MET A 239 -19.27 15.13 -10.37
CA MET A 239 -17.88 14.68 -10.56
C MET A 239 -16.88 15.85 -10.61
N ALA A 240 -17.22 16.97 -11.25
CA ALA A 240 -16.35 18.13 -11.36
C ALA A 240 -16.10 18.77 -9.98
N TYR A 241 -17.13 18.79 -9.12
CA TYR A 241 -16.99 19.26 -7.76
C TYR A 241 -16.02 18.37 -6.96
N ASP A 242 -16.24 17.05 -7.00
CA ASP A 242 -15.41 16.10 -6.25
C ASP A 242 -13.95 16.08 -6.75
N ASP A 243 -13.73 16.18 -8.07
CA ASP A 243 -12.39 16.32 -8.68
C ASP A 243 -11.68 17.61 -8.24
N LEU A 244 -12.36 18.76 -8.35
CA LEU A 244 -11.79 20.03 -7.89
C LEU A 244 -11.49 20.01 -6.39
N TYR A 245 -12.38 19.40 -5.59
CA TYR A 245 -12.18 19.27 -4.16
C TYR A 245 -10.95 18.43 -3.83
N LEU A 246 -10.75 17.28 -4.51
CA LEU A 246 -9.54 16.46 -4.43
C LEU A 246 -8.28 17.24 -4.80
N GLN A 247 -8.32 18.04 -5.88
CA GLN A 247 -7.19 18.86 -6.27
C GLN A 247 -6.89 19.97 -5.25
N PHE A 248 -7.92 20.57 -4.67
CA PHE A 248 -7.78 21.60 -3.63
C PHE A 248 -7.18 21.04 -2.33
N ILE A 249 -7.74 19.95 -1.80
CA ILE A 249 -7.21 19.34 -0.56
C ILE A 249 -5.82 18.73 -0.77
N GLY A 250 -5.54 18.24 -1.99
CA GLY A 250 -4.22 17.82 -2.46
C GLY A 250 -3.21 18.95 -2.68
N ARG A 251 -3.59 20.21 -2.42
CA ARG A 251 -2.77 21.42 -2.62
C ARG A 251 -2.22 21.58 -4.05
N LYS A 252 -2.95 21.08 -5.04
CA LYS A 252 -2.63 21.24 -6.47
C LYS A 252 -3.19 22.53 -7.06
N VAL A 253 -4.12 23.17 -6.33
CA VAL A 253 -4.84 24.37 -6.76
C VAL A 253 -4.96 25.34 -5.58
N GLU A 254 -4.77 26.62 -5.86
CA GLU A 254 -4.85 27.69 -4.87
C GLU A 254 -6.26 27.86 -4.30
N GLU A 255 -6.34 28.21 -3.01
CA GLU A 255 -7.61 28.42 -2.30
C GLU A 255 -8.47 29.50 -2.95
N SER A 256 -7.83 30.57 -3.44
CA SER A 256 -8.46 31.71 -4.10
C SER A 256 -9.20 31.34 -5.39
N PHE A 257 -8.75 30.28 -6.08
CA PHE A 257 -9.44 29.72 -7.24
C PHE A 257 -10.46 28.65 -6.83
N ALA A 258 -10.05 27.71 -5.99
CA ALA A 258 -10.85 26.53 -5.68
C ALA A 258 -12.16 26.88 -4.98
N GLN A 259 -12.14 27.76 -3.97
CA GLN A 259 -13.35 28.03 -3.19
C GLN A 259 -14.47 28.71 -4.00
N PRO A 260 -14.21 29.78 -4.79
CA PRO A 260 -15.25 30.34 -5.66
C PRO A 260 -15.76 29.33 -6.68
N GLN A 261 -14.88 28.54 -7.29
CA GLN A 261 -15.24 27.57 -8.31
C GLN A 261 -16.09 26.42 -7.74
N LEU A 262 -15.75 25.89 -6.56
CA LEU A 262 -16.56 24.88 -5.85
C LEU A 262 -17.96 25.40 -5.54
N ARG A 263 -18.09 26.64 -5.04
CA ARG A 263 -19.41 27.27 -4.80
C ARG A 263 -20.21 27.40 -6.09
N GLN A 264 -19.55 27.72 -7.21
CA GLN A 264 -20.20 27.85 -8.50
C GLN A 264 -20.71 26.51 -9.04
N LEU A 265 -19.90 25.45 -8.95
CA LEU A 265 -20.31 24.11 -9.35
C LEU A 265 -21.55 23.66 -8.55
N LEU A 266 -21.58 23.93 -7.25
CA LEU A 266 -22.76 23.70 -6.41
C LEU A 266 -23.98 24.54 -6.85
N ALA A 267 -23.77 25.82 -7.17
CA ALA A 267 -24.85 26.71 -7.62
C ALA A 267 -25.46 26.29 -8.97
N LEU A 268 -24.63 25.80 -9.90
CA LEU A 268 -25.13 25.22 -11.16
C LEU A 268 -25.87 23.91 -10.89
N ARG A 269 -25.34 23.05 -10.02
CA ARG A 269 -25.97 21.77 -9.69
C ARG A 269 -27.32 21.95 -8.99
N SER A 270 -27.47 22.97 -8.15
CA SER A 270 -28.71 23.25 -7.43
C SER A 270 -29.84 23.77 -8.33
N GLN A 271 -29.54 24.20 -9.55
CA GLN A 271 -30.56 24.62 -10.54
C GLN A 271 -31.21 23.44 -11.26
N ILE A 272 -30.64 22.24 -11.12
CA ILE A 272 -31.14 21.03 -11.76
C ILE A 272 -32.01 20.28 -10.75
N ASP A 273 -33.31 20.23 -11.01
CA ASP A 273 -34.31 19.53 -10.20
C ASP A 273 -34.24 18.00 -10.41
N LEU A 274 -33.14 17.42 -9.94
CA LEU A 274 -32.87 15.98 -9.93
C LEU A 274 -32.16 15.62 -8.63
N ASP A 275 -32.52 14.46 -8.07
CA ASP A 275 -31.83 13.87 -6.93
C ASP A 275 -30.33 13.68 -7.18
N LYS A 276 -29.55 13.47 -6.12
CA LYS A 276 -28.11 13.15 -6.19
C LYS A 276 -27.90 11.98 -7.16
N GLN A 277 -27.06 12.17 -8.19
CA GLN A 277 -26.83 11.17 -9.23
C GLN A 277 -25.75 10.16 -8.84
N ARG A 278 -24.77 10.58 -8.03
CA ARG A 278 -23.71 9.70 -7.53
C ARG A 278 -24.23 8.72 -6.48
N GLN A 279 -23.90 7.44 -6.66
CA GLN A 279 -24.17 6.38 -5.69
C GLN A 279 -22.92 6.06 -4.87
N GLU A 280 -23.13 5.60 -3.63
CA GLU A 280 -22.01 5.17 -2.78
C GLU A 280 -21.24 4.01 -3.42
N PRO A 281 -19.90 3.98 -3.32
CA PRO A 281 -19.10 2.92 -3.89
C PRO A 281 -19.39 1.57 -3.21
N LYS A 282 -19.29 0.49 -3.98
CA LYS A 282 -19.44 -0.86 -3.46
C LYS A 282 -18.31 -1.15 -2.47
N ARG A 283 -18.66 -1.55 -1.24
CA ARG A 283 -17.69 -2.03 -0.26
C ARG A 283 -16.92 -3.24 -0.81
N PRO A 284 -15.58 -3.31 -0.66
CA PRO A 284 -14.79 -4.49 -1.02
C PRO A 284 -15.34 -5.76 -0.36
N SER A 285 -15.35 -6.87 -1.10
CA SER A 285 -15.88 -8.16 -0.61
C SER A 285 -15.03 -8.77 0.50
N THR A 286 -13.73 -8.48 0.51
CA THR A 286 -12.76 -8.95 1.51
C THR A 286 -12.26 -7.74 2.28
N GLU A 287 -12.40 -7.76 3.60
CA GLU A 287 -11.75 -6.75 4.45
C GLU A 287 -10.25 -7.07 4.65
N PRO A 288 -9.41 -6.09 5.03
CA PRO A 288 -7.96 -6.31 5.16
C PRO A 288 -7.58 -7.49 6.05
N THR A 289 -8.24 -7.68 7.18
CA THR A 289 -7.92 -8.75 8.12
C THR A 289 -8.26 -10.15 7.62
N GLN A 290 -9.04 -10.27 6.54
CA GLN A 290 -9.33 -11.54 5.88
C GLN A 290 -8.31 -11.91 4.79
N GLY A 291 -7.39 -10.99 4.47
CA GLY A 291 -6.27 -11.25 3.57
C GLY A 291 -5.29 -12.27 4.13
N HIS A 292 -4.42 -12.77 3.27
CA HIS A 292 -3.37 -13.72 3.66
C HIS A 292 -2.46 -13.11 4.73
N ASN A 293 -1.77 -13.94 5.51
CA ASN A 293 -0.77 -13.42 6.45
C ASN A 293 0.47 -12.90 5.72
N ALA A 294 1.10 -11.88 6.29
CA ALA A 294 2.20 -11.18 5.64
C ALA A 294 3.49 -12.02 5.48
N ARG A 295 3.71 -12.99 6.36
CA ARG A 295 4.86 -13.91 6.28
C ARG A 295 4.49 -15.14 5.48
N ASN A 296 5.48 -15.72 4.81
CA ASN A 296 5.29 -17.03 4.21
C ASN A 296 6.56 -17.89 4.25
N VAL A 297 6.34 -19.19 4.11
CA VAL A 297 7.33 -20.17 3.70
C VAL A 297 6.83 -20.84 2.43
N SER A 298 7.74 -21.17 1.52
CA SER A 298 7.43 -21.92 0.32
C SER A 298 8.38 -23.08 0.12
N LEU A 299 7.85 -24.15 -0.48
CA LEU A 299 8.61 -25.30 -0.94
C LEU A 299 8.30 -25.49 -2.43
N LYS A 300 9.33 -25.48 -3.27
CA LYS A 300 9.19 -25.67 -4.71
C LYS A 300 10.06 -26.79 -5.22
N LEU A 301 9.58 -27.46 -6.25
CA LEU A 301 10.31 -28.45 -7.03
C LEU A 301 10.37 -27.95 -8.45
N GLY A 302 11.51 -28.11 -9.11
CA GLY A 302 11.65 -27.57 -10.45
C GLY A 302 12.87 -28.09 -11.18
N GLU A 303 13.09 -27.49 -12.34
CA GLU A 303 14.22 -27.74 -13.21
C GLU A 303 14.77 -26.40 -13.67
N VAL A 304 16.10 -26.26 -13.68
CA VAL A 304 16.81 -25.11 -14.23
C VAL A 304 17.95 -25.65 -15.08
N GLN A 305 17.97 -25.28 -16.36
CA GLN A 305 18.96 -25.78 -17.31
C GLN A 305 19.10 -27.32 -17.35
N GLY A 306 17.99 -28.06 -17.25
CA GLY A 306 18.02 -29.54 -17.21
C GLY A 306 18.25 -30.13 -15.81
N ASP A 307 18.75 -29.34 -14.86
CA ASP A 307 19.06 -29.78 -13.51
C ASP A 307 17.87 -29.63 -12.56
N LYS A 308 17.50 -30.72 -11.91
CA LYS A 308 16.41 -30.73 -10.93
C LYS A 308 16.84 -30.05 -9.63
N PHE A 309 15.92 -29.33 -9.01
CA PHE A 309 16.16 -28.68 -7.73
C PHE A 309 14.99 -28.80 -6.75
N ILE A 310 15.31 -28.62 -5.48
CA ILE A 310 14.36 -28.36 -4.39
C ILE A 310 14.66 -26.96 -3.85
N GLU A 311 13.67 -26.08 -3.82
CA GLU A 311 13.81 -24.70 -3.34
C GLU A 311 12.99 -24.50 -2.06
N ILE A 312 13.62 -23.91 -1.04
CA ILE A 312 12.92 -23.38 0.13
C ILE A 312 12.99 -21.86 0.05
N GLY A 313 11.83 -21.23 0.18
CA GLY A 313 11.71 -19.77 0.22
C GLY A 313 11.08 -19.29 1.52
N HIS A 314 11.43 -18.08 1.94
CA HIS A 314 10.83 -17.38 3.08
C HIS A 314 10.67 -15.89 2.78
N ARG A 315 9.54 -15.33 3.16
CA ARG A 315 9.28 -13.88 3.15
C ARG A 315 8.90 -13.40 4.54
N GLN A 316 9.57 -12.34 5.00
CA GLN A 316 9.36 -11.80 6.35
C GLN A 316 8.16 -10.87 6.49
N ALA A 317 7.76 -10.15 5.44
CA ALA A 317 6.62 -9.24 5.54
C ALA A 317 5.97 -8.92 4.18
N TYR A 318 4.75 -8.39 4.28
CA TYR A 318 3.90 -7.85 3.22
C TYR A 318 3.50 -8.87 2.15
N HIS A 319 3.38 -8.44 0.89
CA HIS A 319 2.75 -9.21 -0.16
C HIS A 319 3.35 -8.95 -1.55
N ASP A 320 3.23 -9.97 -2.38
CA ASP A 320 3.63 -9.99 -3.78
C ASP A 320 2.43 -9.72 -4.71
N LEU A 321 2.67 -9.39 -5.97
CA LEU A 321 1.65 -9.14 -6.99
C LEU A 321 0.79 -10.38 -7.27
N ILE A 322 1.38 -11.58 -7.17
CA ILE A 322 0.65 -12.81 -7.44
C ILE A 322 -0.09 -13.35 -6.22
N ASP A 323 0.23 -12.89 -5.02
CA ASP A 323 -0.44 -13.32 -3.79
C ASP A 323 -1.97 -13.13 -3.88
N PRO A 324 -2.78 -13.87 -3.08
CA PRO A 324 -4.22 -13.63 -3.02
C PRO A 324 -4.53 -12.16 -2.66
N GLN A 325 -5.06 -11.39 -3.60
CA GLN A 325 -5.19 -9.93 -3.46
C GLN A 325 -6.30 -9.47 -2.47
N GLY A 326 -7.15 -10.40 -2.00
CA GLY A 326 -8.21 -10.07 -1.05
C GLY A 326 -7.65 -9.42 0.22
N GLY A 327 -8.19 -8.26 0.60
CA GLY A 327 -7.73 -7.48 1.76
C GLY A 327 -6.53 -6.56 1.48
N TYR A 328 -5.92 -6.64 0.30
CA TYR A 328 -4.79 -5.81 -0.11
C TYR A 328 -5.17 -4.86 -1.27
N ARG A 329 -4.40 -3.79 -1.44
CA ARG A 329 -4.59 -2.88 -2.58
C ARG A 329 -4.08 -3.55 -3.86
N ALA A 330 -4.95 -3.72 -4.85
CA ALA A 330 -4.54 -4.27 -6.14
C ALA A 330 -3.47 -3.40 -6.81
N GLY A 331 -2.46 -4.05 -7.39
CA GLY A 331 -1.36 -3.39 -8.09
C GLY A 331 -0.25 -2.86 -7.19
N THR A 332 -0.20 -3.27 -5.92
CA THR A 332 0.93 -2.98 -5.03
C THR A 332 1.71 -4.23 -4.71
N GLN A 333 3.02 -4.07 -4.52
CA GLN A 333 3.92 -5.08 -4.01
C GLN A 333 4.87 -4.42 -3.04
N LEU A 334 5.08 -5.11 -1.93
CA LEU A 334 6.09 -4.75 -0.96
C LEU A 334 6.64 -6.06 -0.41
N LEU A 335 7.94 -6.29 -0.55
CA LEU A 335 8.62 -7.46 -0.01
C LEU A 335 9.75 -6.98 0.89
N PHE A 336 9.82 -7.53 2.09
CA PHE A 336 10.93 -7.27 3.02
C PHE A 336 11.55 -8.61 3.41
N LEU A 337 12.89 -8.68 3.32
CA LEU A 337 13.68 -9.90 3.58
C LEU A 337 13.06 -11.14 2.93
N ASN A 338 12.92 -11.10 1.61
CA ASN A 338 12.43 -12.20 0.80
C ASN A 338 13.61 -12.98 0.23
N GLY A 339 13.73 -14.27 0.54
CA GLY A 339 14.87 -15.06 0.10
C GLY A 339 14.50 -16.49 -0.26
N ASN A 340 15.29 -17.09 -1.13
CA ASN A 340 15.17 -18.49 -1.48
C ASN A 340 16.55 -19.15 -1.68
N ALA A 341 16.63 -20.41 -1.27
CA ALA A 341 17.78 -21.26 -1.44
C ALA A 341 17.37 -22.55 -2.14
N GLN A 342 18.16 -22.96 -3.12
CA GLN A 342 17.97 -24.19 -3.88
C GLN A 342 19.01 -25.24 -3.48
N TRP A 343 18.55 -26.46 -3.30
CA TRP A 343 19.39 -27.64 -3.36
C TRP A 343 19.42 -28.15 -4.80
N ARG A 344 20.59 -28.09 -5.44
CA ARG A 344 20.83 -28.49 -6.83
C ARG A 344 22.28 -28.95 -6.97
N ASP A 345 22.53 -30.00 -7.75
CA ASP A 345 23.85 -30.61 -7.97
C ASP A 345 24.58 -31.00 -6.67
N ASP A 346 23.85 -31.49 -5.66
CA ASP A 346 24.37 -31.80 -4.31
C ASP A 346 24.96 -30.59 -3.54
N HIS A 347 24.60 -29.37 -3.94
CA HIS A 347 25.00 -28.14 -3.26
C HIS A 347 23.79 -27.29 -2.88
N LEU A 348 23.86 -26.63 -1.72
CA LEU A 348 22.92 -25.57 -1.35
C LEU A 348 23.41 -24.25 -1.96
N LYS A 349 22.63 -23.70 -2.88
CA LYS A 349 22.86 -22.40 -3.53
C LYS A 349 21.84 -21.40 -3.01
N LEU A 350 22.29 -20.27 -2.49
CA LEU A 350 21.41 -19.12 -2.34
C LEU A 350 21.07 -18.64 -3.75
N GLU A 351 19.80 -18.37 -4.02
CA GLU A 351 19.33 -18.05 -5.37
C GLU A 351 18.88 -16.59 -5.45
N ARG A 352 18.20 -16.12 -4.41
CA ARG A 352 17.80 -14.74 -4.27
C ARG A 352 17.69 -14.34 -2.80
N LEU A 353 18.03 -13.09 -2.52
CA LEU A 353 17.76 -12.42 -1.25
C LEU A 353 17.45 -10.94 -1.53
N ASP A 354 16.18 -10.58 -1.52
CA ASP A 354 15.72 -9.20 -1.59
C ASP A 354 15.65 -8.61 -0.18
N LEU A 355 16.38 -7.53 0.04
CA LEU A 355 16.28 -6.77 1.28
C LEU A 355 14.96 -5.99 1.31
N LEU A 356 14.66 -5.33 0.19
CA LEU A 356 13.45 -4.55 -0.02
C LEU A 356 13.09 -4.53 -1.51
N GLU A 357 11.84 -4.85 -1.82
CA GLU A 357 11.26 -4.69 -3.15
C GLU A 357 9.92 -3.99 -3.06
N VAL A 358 9.70 -3.05 -3.97
CA VAL A 358 8.54 -2.17 -3.99
C VAL A 358 8.08 -2.03 -5.42
N ASN A 359 6.82 -2.36 -5.71
CA ASN A 359 6.18 -2.00 -6.97
C ASN A 359 4.81 -1.34 -6.72
N SER A 360 4.54 -0.30 -7.49
CA SER A 360 3.36 0.57 -7.37
C SER A 360 2.76 0.79 -8.75
N TYR A 361 1.86 -0.12 -9.17
CA TYR A 361 1.14 -0.06 -10.43
C TYR A 361 -0.13 0.77 -10.25
N ASN A 362 -0.01 2.08 -10.50
CA ASN A 362 -1.11 3.04 -10.44
C ASN A 362 -1.68 3.28 -11.84
N PRO A 363 -2.87 2.75 -12.16
CA PRO A 363 -3.40 2.85 -13.51
C PRO A 363 -3.80 4.27 -13.89
N ILE A 364 -3.70 4.58 -15.19
CA ILE A 364 -4.27 5.81 -15.76
C ILE A 364 -5.78 5.82 -15.52
N GLN A 365 -6.29 6.98 -15.09
CA GLN A 365 -7.69 7.20 -14.75
C GLN A 365 -8.24 8.44 -15.47
N PRO A 366 -9.56 8.60 -15.57
CA PRO A 366 -10.16 9.76 -16.24
C PRO A 366 -9.72 11.13 -15.70
N PHE A 367 -9.42 11.22 -14.40
CA PHE A 367 -9.06 12.47 -13.70
C PHE A 367 -7.56 12.62 -13.44
N LYS A 368 -6.76 11.55 -13.60
CA LYS A 368 -5.32 11.57 -13.33
C LYS A 368 -4.53 10.53 -14.13
N THR A 369 -3.29 10.88 -14.43
CA THR A 369 -2.31 10.02 -15.11
C THR A 369 -1.11 9.74 -14.18
N PRO A 370 -1.31 9.00 -13.07
CA PRO A 370 -0.24 8.77 -12.10
C PRO A 370 0.90 7.94 -12.71
N LEU A 371 2.11 8.18 -12.22
CA LEU A 371 3.25 7.32 -12.54
C LEU A 371 3.12 5.99 -11.79
N THR A 372 3.50 4.94 -12.51
CA THR A 372 3.77 3.61 -11.96
C THR A 372 5.26 3.49 -11.76
N TRP A 373 5.69 3.01 -10.60
CA TRP A 373 7.11 3.00 -10.23
C TRP A 373 7.46 1.81 -9.35
N GLY A 374 8.74 1.53 -9.22
CA GLY A 374 9.25 0.51 -8.30
C GLY A 374 10.76 0.54 -8.14
N PHE A 375 11.24 -0.22 -7.18
CA PHE A 375 12.66 -0.55 -7.04
C PHE A 375 12.83 -1.91 -6.36
N ASN A 376 13.98 -2.53 -6.59
CA ASN A 376 14.43 -3.72 -5.90
C ASN A 376 15.87 -3.51 -5.42
N LEU A 377 16.15 -3.86 -4.17
CA LEU A 377 17.50 -3.91 -3.61
C LEU A 377 17.73 -5.29 -3.01
N GLY A 378 18.75 -6.00 -3.50
CA GLY A 378 19.03 -7.35 -3.03
C GLY A 378 20.27 -7.97 -3.64
N TRP A 379 20.27 -9.30 -3.57
CA TRP A 379 21.27 -10.17 -4.15
C TRP A 379 20.56 -11.28 -4.93
N ARG A 380 21.11 -11.68 -6.08
CA ARG A 380 20.55 -12.76 -6.90
C ARG A 380 21.63 -13.49 -7.68
N GLN A 381 21.33 -14.73 -8.08
CA GLN A 381 22.08 -15.43 -9.10
C GLN A 381 21.76 -14.82 -10.48
N GLU A 382 22.79 -14.58 -11.28
CA GLU A 382 22.71 -14.16 -12.68
C GLU A 382 23.47 -15.13 -13.56
N ALA A 383 22.92 -15.43 -14.74
CA ALA A 383 23.48 -16.32 -15.75
C ALA A 383 24.65 -15.66 -16.49
N VAL A 384 25.73 -15.39 -15.75
CA VAL A 384 26.96 -14.73 -16.22
C VAL A 384 28.15 -15.54 -15.76
N HIS A 385 29.23 -15.60 -16.53
CA HIS A 385 30.53 -16.17 -16.16
C HIS A 385 31.62 -15.39 -16.88
N ASP A 386 32.66 -14.96 -16.15
CA ASP A 386 33.78 -14.18 -16.70
C ASP A 386 33.34 -12.97 -17.56
N GLY A 387 32.32 -12.25 -17.08
CA GLY A 387 31.80 -11.05 -17.74
C GLY A 387 30.86 -11.28 -18.92
N VAL A 388 30.61 -12.53 -19.32
CA VAL A 388 29.72 -12.87 -20.45
C VAL A 388 28.53 -13.70 -20.01
N TYR A 389 27.40 -13.59 -20.72
CA TYR A 389 26.22 -14.40 -20.45
C TYR A 389 26.55 -15.90 -20.61
N SER A 390 26.02 -16.74 -19.72
CA SER A 390 26.30 -18.18 -19.67
C SER A 390 25.01 -18.99 -19.60
N ASP A 391 24.94 -20.07 -20.36
CA ASP A 391 23.87 -21.08 -20.32
C ASP A 391 24.18 -22.22 -19.34
N GLU A 392 25.41 -22.33 -18.84
CA GLU A 392 25.86 -23.39 -17.94
C GLU A 392 26.04 -22.94 -16.48
N LYS A 393 26.43 -21.68 -16.27
CA LYS A 393 26.84 -21.17 -14.95
C LYS A 393 26.06 -19.95 -14.53
N GLN A 394 25.87 -19.84 -13.22
CA GLN A 394 25.36 -18.64 -12.57
C GLN A 394 26.32 -18.19 -11.48
N HIS A 395 26.37 -16.89 -11.25
CA HIS A 395 27.10 -16.30 -10.14
C HIS A 395 26.26 -15.24 -9.43
N GLY A 396 26.51 -15.13 -8.13
CA GLY A 396 25.84 -14.16 -7.28
C GLY A 396 26.27 -12.74 -7.58
N VAL A 397 25.30 -11.84 -7.71
CA VAL A 397 25.51 -10.40 -7.81
C VAL A 397 24.66 -9.68 -6.78
N ALA A 398 25.20 -8.61 -6.20
CA ALA A 398 24.36 -7.58 -5.60
C ALA A 398 23.65 -6.83 -6.73
N SER A 399 22.35 -6.56 -6.56
CA SER A 399 21.50 -5.95 -7.59
C SER A 399 20.68 -4.81 -7.00
N PHE A 400 20.62 -3.73 -7.75
CA PHE A 400 19.67 -2.63 -7.55
C PHE A 400 18.95 -2.35 -8.86
N ASN A 401 17.62 -2.36 -8.83
CA ASN A 401 16.79 -2.02 -9.98
C ASN A 401 15.87 -0.85 -9.62
N ALA A 402 15.60 0.02 -10.58
CA ALA A 402 14.58 1.07 -10.45
C ALA A 402 13.75 1.15 -11.74
N GLN A 403 12.45 1.39 -11.60
CA GLN A 403 11.53 1.40 -12.73
C GLN A 403 10.49 2.52 -12.63
N VAL A 404 10.13 3.06 -13.79
CA VAL A 404 9.10 4.09 -13.92
C VAL A 404 8.36 3.93 -15.24
N GLY A 405 7.06 4.20 -15.23
CA GLY A 405 6.23 4.19 -16.43
C GLY A 405 4.76 4.39 -16.10
N TYR A 406 3.91 3.69 -16.84
CA TYR A 406 2.45 3.80 -16.71
C TYR A 406 1.80 2.42 -16.68
N SER A 407 0.64 2.36 -16.05
CA SER A 407 -0.22 1.18 -16.08
C SER A 407 -1.63 1.51 -16.53
N LEU A 408 -2.33 0.49 -17.01
CA LEU A 408 -3.73 0.49 -17.40
C LEU A 408 -4.40 -0.63 -16.62
N ALA A 409 -5.67 -0.43 -16.29
CA ALA A 409 -6.45 -1.46 -15.63
C ALA A 409 -7.91 -1.45 -16.09
N ASP A 410 -8.57 -2.60 -15.92
CA ASP A 410 -10.02 -2.62 -15.87
C ASP A 410 -10.53 -1.89 -14.61
N TYR A 411 -11.83 -1.62 -14.58
CA TYR A 411 -12.41 -0.84 -13.49
C TYR A 411 -12.30 -1.53 -12.12
N GLU A 412 -12.47 -2.86 -12.08
CA GLU A 412 -12.36 -3.63 -10.84
C GLU A 412 -10.89 -3.90 -10.44
N ARG A 413 -9.92 -3.44 -11.26
CA ARG A 413 -8.48 -3.66 -11.08
C ARG A 413 -8.10 -5.14 -10.98
N LYS A 414 -8.86 -6.02 -11.63
CA LYS A 414 -8.55 -7.44 -11.77
C LYS A 414 -7.46 -7.68 -12.80
N HIS A 415 -7.34 -6.80 -13.78
CA HIS A 415 -6.40 -6.88 -14.90
C HIS A 415 -5.61 -5.58 -14.92
N ILE A 416 -4.35 -5.62 -14.51
CA ILE A 416 -3.46 -4.46 -14.53
C ILE A 416 -2.29 -4.79 -15.45
N CYS A 417 -2.13 -4.00 -16.51
CA CYS A 417 -1.00 -4.09 -17.43
C CYS A 417 -0.17 -2.82 -17.37
N TYR A 418 1.14 -2.94 -17.55
CA TYR A 418 2.08 -1.84 -17.42
C TYR A 418 3.15 -1.85 -18.49
N GLY A 419 3.64 -0.65 -18.79
CA GLY A 419 4.83 -0.43 -19.58
C GLY A 419 5.75 0.55 -18.87
N GLN A 420 7.01 0.15 -18.70
CA GLN A 420 8.00 0.87 -17.91
C GLN A 420 9.36 0.87 -18.60
N VAL A 421 10.20 1.81 -18.20
CA VAL A 421 11.65 1.74 -18.39
C VAL A 421 12.25 1.30 -17.05
N GLN A 422 13.12 0.31 -17.10
CA GLN A 422 13.82 -0.24 -15.93
C GLN A 422 15.32 -0.06 -16.09
N THR A 423 15.96 0.39 -15.03
CA THR A 423 17.42 0.48 -14.91
C THR A 423 17.90 -0.59 -13.95
N TYR A 424 19.10 -1.11 -14.21
CA TYR A 424 19.73 -2.20 -13.49
C TYR A 424 21.15 -1.78 -13.13
N VAL A 425 21.56 -1.98 -11.89
CA VAL A 425 22.93 -1.82 -11.42
C VAL A 425 23.30 -3.10 -10.70
N GLN A 426 24.34 -3.77 -11.17
CA GLN A 426 24.80 -5.03 -10.60
C GLN A 426 26.28 -4.97 -10.25
N ALA A 427 26.65 -5.61 -9.15
CA ALA A 427 28.04 -5.71 -8.68
C ALA A 427 28.36 -7.14 -8.25
N GLY A 428 29.49 -7.67 -8.70
CA GLY A 428 29.88 -9.06 -8.45
C GLY A 428 31.21 -9.40 -9.14
N SER A 429 31.94 -10.37 -8.56
CA SER A 429 33.29 -10.73 -9.01
C SER A 429 33.36 -11.40 -10.39
N ASN A 430 32.24 -11.93 -10.88
CA ASN A 430 32.15 -12.59 -12.19
C ASN A 430 31.66 -11.64 -13.30
N LEU A 431 31.59 -10.34 -13.02
CA LEU A 431 31.35 -9.30 -14.01
C LEU A 431 32.70 -8.75 -14.48
N ASP A 432 32.82 -8.38 -15.76
CA ASP A 432 34.08 -7.93 -16.38
C ASP A 432 34.76 -6.79 -15.60
N LYS A 433 34.00 -5.75 -15.27
CA LYS A 433 34.48 -4.59 -14.49
C LYS A 433 34.25 -4.73 -12.98
N GLY A 434 33.77 -5.90 -12.52
CA GLY A 434 33.23 -6.10 -11.16
C GLY A 434 31.85 -5.47 -10.93
N TRP A 435 31.32 -4.75 -11.92
CA TRP A 435 29.99 -4.15 -11.94
C TRP A 435 29.50 -4.00 -13.39
N ARG A 436 28.18 -3.87 -13.57
CA ARG A 436 27.55 -3.56 -14.85
C ARG A 436 26.28 -2.74 -14.66
N VAL A 437 25.89 -2.02 -15.72
CA VAL A 437 24.66 -1.25 -15.78
C VAL A 437 23.84 -1.70 -16.98
N GLY A 438 22.53 -1.81 -16.77
CA GLY A 438 21.57 -2.12 -17.81
C GLY A 438 20.41 -1.14 -17.84
N VAL A 439 19.80 -0.97 -19.01
CA VAL A 439 18.55 -0.21 -19.15
C VAL A 439 17.69 -0.83 -20.25
N GLY A 440 16.39 -0.91 -20.04
CA GLY A 440 15.51 -1.50 -21.04
C GLY A 440 14.02 -1.31 -20.78
N PRO A 441 13.18 -1.51 -21.80
CA PRO A 441 11.75 -1.54 -21.62
C PRO A 441 11.33 -2.79 -20.84
N THR A 442 10.27 -2.64 -20.05
CA THR A 442 9.59 -3.73 -19.35
C THR A 442 8.10 -3.62 -19.61
N LEU A 443 7.48 -4.72 -20.01
CA LEU A 443 6.04 -4.85 -20.17
C LEU A 443 5.55 -5.97 -19.26
N GLY A 444 4.41 -5.78 -18.60
CA GLY A 444 3.83 -6.86 -17.83
C GLY A 444 2.34 -6.71 -17.61
N CYS A 445 1.71 -7.80 -17.21
CA CYS A 445 0.30 -7.87 -16.87
C CYS A 445 0.08 -8.82 -15.70
N MET A 446 -0.62 -8.33 -14.68
CA MET A 446 -1.19 -9.15 -13.60
C MET A 446 -2.70 -9.29 -13.81
N ASN A 447 -3.20 -10.52 -13.71
CA ASN A 447 -4.58 -10.87 -14.01
C ASN A 447 -5.17 -11.75 -12.92
N GLN A 448 -6.34 -11.38 -12.41
CA GLN A 448 -7.20 -12.17 -11.56
C GLN A 448 -8.38 -12.69 -12.39
N TRP A 449 -8.24 -13.89 -12.96
CA TRP A 449 -9.24 -14.48 -13.85
C TRP A 449 -10.47 -15.00 -13.09
N LEU A 450 -10.21 -15.58 -11.92
CA LEU A 450 -11.19 -16.11 -10.98
C LEU A 450 -10.79 -15.66 -9.58
N GLU A 451 -11.69 -15.73 -8.60
CA GLU A 451 -11.38 -15.33 -7.21
C GLU A 451 -10.12 -15.99 -6.64
N LYS A 452 -9.81 -17.21 -7.11
CA LYS A 452 -8.68 -18.03 -6.66
C LYS A 452 -7.57 -18.21 -7.67
N PHE A 453 -7.67 -17.65 -8.88
CA PHE A 453 -6.68 -17.91 -9.94
C PHE A 453 -6.08 -16.61 -10.48
N ASN A 454 -4.80 -16.42 -10.17
CA ASN A 454 -4.02 -15.25 -10.54
C ASN A 454 -2.90 -15.64 -11.50
N THR A 455 -2.55 -14.74 -12.41
CA THR A 455 -1.37 -14.88 -13.27
C THR A 455 -0.60 -13.59 -13.36
N VAL A 456 0.73 -13.67 -13.43
CA VAL A 456 1.61 -12.55 -13.75
C VAL A 456 2.44 -12.94 -14.97
N VAL A 457 2.52 -12.07 -15.96
CA VAL A 457 3.40 -12.21 -17.12
C VAL A 457 4.23 -10.94 -17.20
N GLN A 458 5.54 -11.07 -17.30
CA GLN A 458 6.48 -9.96 -17.44
C GLN A 458 7.50 -10.26 -18.54
N VAL A 459 7.78 -9.25 -19.35
CA VAL A 459 8.78 -9.24 -20.42
C VAL A 459 9.72 -8.08 -20.15
N GLU A 460 10.99 -8.37 -19.93
CA GLU A 460 12.06 -7.38 -19.79
C GLU A 460 13.01 -7.50 -20.99
N LEU A 461 13.54 -6.37 -21.43
CA LEU A 461 14.57 -6.35 -22.47
C LEU A 461 15.72 -5.40 -22.06
N PRO A 462 16.48 -5.67 -20.99
CA PRO A 462 17.67 -4.89 -20.66
C PRO A 462 18.71 -4.89 -21.78
N TYR A 463 19.26 -3.71 -22.08
CA TYR A 463 20.53 -3.55 -22.79
C TYR A 463 21.65 -3.40 -21.76
N TRP A 464 22.66 -4.28 -21.81
CA TRP A 464 23.82 -4.26 -20.92
C TRP A 464 24.99 -3.50 -21.56
N GLU A 465 25.52 -2.47 -20.87
CA GLU A 465 26.60 -1.60 -21.40
C GLU A 465 27.92 -2.33 -21.61
N ASP A 466 28.29 -3.20 -20.68
CA ASP A 466 29.54 -3.95 -20.70
C ASP A 466 29.58 -4.94 -21.88
N GLN A 467 28.45 -5.54 -22.21
CA GLN A 467 28.35 -6.56 -23.25
C GLN A 467 27.90 -6.00 -24.61
N ASN A 468 27.36 -4.77 -24.66
CA ASN A 468 26.70 -4.18 -25.83
C ASN A 468 25.63 -5.11 -26.44
N GLN A 469 24.83 -5.75 -25.59
CA GLN A 469 23.81 -6.72 -26.02
C GLN A 469 22.49 -6.52 -25.29
N TRP A 470 21.41 -6.85 -25.99
CA TRP A 470 20.08 -6.99 -25.42
C TRP A 470 19.91 -8.39 -24.82
N ASN A 471 19.25 -8.45 -23.68
CA ASN A 471 18.90 -9.68 -23.00
C ASN A 471 17.38 -9.73 -22.80
N LEU A 472 16.70 -10.63 -23.52
CA LEU A 472 15.27 -10.87 -23.35
C LEU A 472 15.06 -11.69 -22.09
N ARG A 473 14.18 -11.25 -21.18
CA ARG A 473 13.74 -12.04 -20.02
C ARG A 473 12.22 -12.13 -20.01
N LEU A 474 11.71 -13.34 -19.81
CA LEU A 474 10.29 -13.65 -19.68
C LEU A 474 10.09 -14.31 -18.31
N ASN A 475 9.25 -13.72 -17.47
CA ASN A 475 8.77 -14.32 -16.23
C ASN A 475 7.26 -14.56 -16.36
N THR A 476 6.83 -15.80 -16.16
CA THR A 476 5.41 -16.14 -16.12
C THR A 476 5.10 -16.93 -14.87
N GLN A 477 4.07 -16.50 -14.16
CA GLN A 477 3.62 -17.11 -12.92
C GLN A 477 2.12 -17.36 -12.97
N TRP A 478 1.71 -18.50 -12.43
CA TRP A 478 0.32 -18.89 -12.24
C TRP A 478 0.14 -19.32 -10.81
N GLN A 479 -0.90 -18.83 -10.15
CA GLN A 479 -1.23 -19.19 -8.79
C GLN A 479 -2.68 -19.63 -8.67
N TYR A 480 -2.88 -20.76 -8.00
CA TYR A 480 -4.17 -21.18 -7.48
C TYR A 480 -4.18 -21.04 -5.95
N ALA A 481 -5.03 -20.16 -5.43
CA ALA A 481 -5.25 -19.97 -4.00
C ALA A 481 -6.22 -21.04 -3.47
N ILE A 482 -5.73 -21.95 -2.64
CA ILE A 482 -6.57 -22.95 -1.97
C ILE A 482 -7.50 -22.23 -0.98
N ASN A 483 -6.93 -21.34 -0.18
CA ASN A 483 -7.59 -20.38 0.70
C ASN A 483 -6.70 -19.13 0.83
N SER A 484 -7.03 -18.19 1.72
CA SER A 484 -6.23 -16.97 1.91
C SER A 484 -4.76 -17.29 2.26
N ASN A 485 -4.51 -18.28 3.11
CA ASN A 485 -3.18 -18.59 3.63
C ASN A 485 -2.45 -19.73 2.91
N ASN A 486 -2.98 -20.24 1.80
CA ASN A 486 -2.43 -21.41 1.14
C ASN A 486 -2.58 -21.30 -0.37
N ALA A 487 -1.47 -21.44 -1.11
CA ALA A 487 -1.49 -21.37 -2.57
C ALA A 487 -0.54 -22.38 -3.22
N ILE A 488 -0.88 -22.77 -4.45
CA ILE A 488 0.01 -23.52 -5.35
C ILE A 488 0.45 -22.56 -6.45
N ARG A 489 1.75 -22.52 -6.73
CA ARG A 489 2.36 -21.67 -7.76
C ARG A 489 3.12 -22.49 -8.78
N PHE A 490 2.85 -22.22 -10.04
CA PHE A 490 3.73 -22.59 -11.14
C PHE A 490 4.47 -21.34 -11.62
N ASN A 491 5.77 -21.45 -11.86
CA ASN A 491 6.61 -20.36 -12.36
C ASN A 491 7.47 -20.88 -13.53
N TRP A 492 7.56 -20.07 -14.58
CA TRP A 492 8.39 -20.32 -15.75
C TRP A 492 9.17 -19.05 -16.08
N ASP A 493 10.49 -19.18 -16.05
CA ASP A 493 11.46 -18.13 -16.41
C ASP A 493 12.20 -18.55 -17.68
N TYR A 494 12.35 -17.62 -18.61
CA TYR A 494 13.16 -17.77 -19.80
C TYR A 494 13.96 -16.51 -20.07
N GLU A 495 15.28 -16.63 -20.14
CA GLU A 495 16.17 -15.55 -20.54
C GLU A 495 16.89 -15.95 -21.83
N LYS A 496 17.18 -14.97 -22.68
CA LYS A 496 17.94 -15.17 -23.91
C LYS A 496 18.86 -13.99 -24.14
N GLN A 497 20.11 -14.28 -24.46
CA GLN A 497 21.06 -13.28 -24.92
C GLN A 497 21.93 -13.89 -26.02
N ASN A 498 21.98 -13.23 -27.18
CA ASN A 498 22.58 -13.78 -28.39
C ASN A 498 21.98 -15.15 -28.78
N HIS A 499 22.81 -16.20 -28.79
CA HIS A 499 22.45 -17.57 -29.13
C HIS A 499 22.28 -18.48 -27.90
N LEU A 500 22.48 -17.93 -26.70
CA LEU A 500 22.38 -18.65 -25.44
C LEU A 500 21.05 -18.35 -24.76
N ASP A 501 20.53 -19.32 -24.03
CA ASP A 501 19.31 -19.18 -23.26
C ASP A 501 19.48 -19.69 -21.82
N TRP A 502 18.61 -19.21 -20.93
CA TRP A 502 18.49 -19.63 -19.55
C TRP A 502 17.03 -19.96 -19.22
N MET A 503 16.72 -21.22 -18.90
CA MET A 503 15.34 -21.62 -18.60
C MET A 503 15.22 -22.22 -17.20
N LYS A 504 14.18 -21.81 -16.47
CA LYS A 504 13.78 -22.37 -15.18
C LYS A 504 12.28 -22.60 -15.14
N SER A 505 11.85 -23.74 -14.63
CA SER A 505 10.44 -24.02 -14.33
C SER A 505 10.31 -24.58 -12.93
N SER A 506 9.23 -24.24 -12.23
CA SER A 506 8.97 -24.77 -10.89
C SER A 506 7.50 -24.84 -10.55
N LEU A 507 7.14 -25.82 -9.74
CA LEU A 507 5.86 -25.94 -9.08
C LEU A 507 6.11 -25.96 -7.58
N GLY A 508 5.34 -25.18 -6.83
CA GLY A 508 5.51 -25.14 -5.38
C GLY A 508 4.27 -24.76 -4.61
N TYR A 509 4.34 -25.02 -3.32
CA TYR A 509 3.32 -24.68 -2.35
C TYR A 509 3.82 -23.52 -1.48
N VAL A 510 2.92 -22.57 -1.21
CA VAL A 510 3.17 -21.39 -0.40
C VAL A 510 2.19 -21.38 0.76
N TRP A 511 2.73 -21.30 1.98
CA TRP A 511 1.96 -21.19 3.21
C TRP A 511 2.24 -19.84 3.87
N PHE A 512 1.18 -19.07 4.07
CA PHE A 512 1.21 -17.77 4.74
C PHE A 512 0.83 -17.95 6.22
N PHE A 513 1.56 -17.30 7.14
CA PHE A 513 1.36 -17.50 8.58
C PHE A 513 1.58 -16.24 9.43
#